data_AF-A0A8K0K1I8-F1
#
_entry.id   AF-A0A8K0K1I8-F1
#
_cell.length_a   1.000
_cell.length_b   1.000
_cell.length_c   1.000
_cell.angle_alpha   90.00
_cell.angle_beta   90.00
_cell.angle_gamma   90.00
#
_symmetry.space_group_name_H-M   'P 1'
#
loop_
_entity.id
_entity.type
_entity.pdbx_description
1 polymer ?
#
loop_
_entity_poly.entity_id
_entity_poly.type
_entity_poly.pdbx_seq_one_letter_code
_entity_poly.pdbx_strand_id
1 'polypeptide(L)'
;MKERNMELYDHLTVDLNMSPKYILENMDLGHIPYDMNFLNIMKETVSNFIESHGLKAIKMFINGPPLSGKTFLANKLCSYYQLHYLSYDTIIEDFCNRMNELKQKSSKIKSREDDENESENEEENVDEDKDDDEVEEDDMLKEEYENELLEIFQQLEEAKLNNTIPDQNVI
;
A
#
# COMPACT_ATOMS: atom_id res chain seq x y z
N MET A 1 -29.80 12.42 32.62
CA MET A 1 -28.63 11.96 33.41
C MET A 1 -27.62 11.17 32.57
N LYS A 2 -28.03 10.46 31.51
CA LYS A 2 -27.12 9.65 30.67
C LYS A 2 -26.30 10.48 29.66
N GLU A 3 -26.87 11.59 29.16
CA GLU A 3 -26.25 12.45 28.14
C GLU A 3 -25.00 13.21 28.63
N ARG A 4 -25.06 13.86 29.81
CA ARG A 4 -23.90 14.60 30.37
C ARG A 4 -22.66 13.74 30.63
N ASN A 5 -22.84 12.46 30.93
CA ASN A 5 -21.71 11.55 31.15
C ASN A 5 -21.06 11.13 29.84
N MET A 6 -21.82 11.08 28.75
CA MET A 6 -21.31 10.74 27.42
C MET A 6 -20.42 11.87 26.89
N GLU A 7 -20.86 13.13 27.00
CA GLU A 7 -20.05 14.30 26.61
C GLU A 7 -18.69 14.35 27.33
N LEU A 8 -18.68 14.08 28.64
CA LEU A 8 -17.44 14.07 29.43
C LEU A 8 -16.54 12.88 29.06
N TYR A 9 -17.14 11.72 28.81
CA TYR A 9 -16.44 10.50 28.42
C TYR A 9 -15.80 10.66 27.04
N ASP A 10 -16.50 11.23 26.06
CA ASP A 10 -15.96 11.48 24.73
C ASP A 10 -14.78 12.46 24.78
N HIS A 11 -14.85 13.50 25.63
CA HIS A 11 -13.74 14.43 25.86
C HIS A 11 -12.51 13.79 26.51
N LEU A 12 -12.70 12.80 27.37
CA LEU A 12 -11.61 12.13 28.09
C LEU A 12 -10.99 10.99 27.28
N THR A 13 -11.76 10.36 26.40
CA THR A 13 -11.37 9.08 25.79
C THR A 13 -11.07 9.18 24.29
N VAL A 14 -11.31 10.33 23.64
CA VAL A 14 -11.05 10.65 22.20
C VAL A 14 -10.93 9.39 21.34
N ASP A 15 -12.02 8.62 21.29
CA ASP A 15 -12.09 7.41 20.50
C ASP A 15 -12.61 7.77 19.10
N LEU A 16 -11.75 7.59 18.08
CA LEU A 16 -12.07 7.91 16.68
C LEU A 16 -13.06 6.91 16.05
N ASN A 17 -13.38 5.81 16.75
CA ASN A 17 -14.45 4.88 16.38
C ASN A 17 -15.83 5.30 16.88
N MET A 18 -16.02 6.58 17.22
CA MET A 18 -17.33 7.11 17.59
C MET A 18 -18.18 7.48 16.36
N SER A 19 -19.51 7.28 16.49
CA SER A 19 -20.49 7.82 15.55
C SER A 19 -20.80 9.28 15.89
N PRO A 20 -20.55 10.27 15.01
CA PRO A 20 -20.58 11.69 15.35
C PRO A 20 -22.00 12.30 15.34
N LYS A 21 -22.97 11.69 16.02
CA LYS A 21 -24.37 12.16 16.04
C LYS A 21 -24.50 13.59 16.57
N TYR A 22 -23.80 13.90 17.67
CA TYR A 22 -23.85 15.22 18.31
C TYR A 22 -23.15 16.32 17.50
N ILE A 23 -22.08 15.98 16.77
CA ILE A 23 -21.35 16.94 15.94
C ILE A 23 -22.18 17.28 14.70
N LEU A 24 -22.84 16.28 14.09
CA LEU A 24 -23.68 16.47 12.91
C LEU A 24 -24.97 17.26 13.20
N GLU A 25 -25.52 17.17 14.41
CA GLU A 25 -26.70 17.96 14.81
C GLU A 25 -26.36 19.42 15.14
N ASN A 26 -25.15 19.69 15.63
CA ASN A 26 -24.73 21.03 16.07
C ASN A 26 -23.85 21.79 15.07
N MET A 27 -23.24 21.09 14.10
CA MET A 27 -22.53 21.71 12.99
C MET A 27 -23.33 21.49 11.70
N ASP A 28 -23.50 22.55 10.90
CA ASP A 28 -24.16 22.50 9.59
C ASP A 28 -23.31 21.73 8.55
N LEU A 29 -23.07 20.45 8.79
CA LEU A 29 -22.27 19.55 7.97
C LEU A 29 -23.18 18.65 7.13
N GLY A 30 -24.17 19.25 6.44
CA GLY A 30 -25.24 18.55 5.71
C GLY A 30 -24.79 17.64 4.55
N HIS A 31 -23.49 17.52 4.30
CA HIS A 31 -22.91 16.66 3.26
C HIS A 31 -22.22 15.40 3.80
N ILE A 32 -22.13 15.22 5.12
CA ILE A 32 -21.44 14.08 5.72
C ILE A 32 -22.45 12.96 6.04
N PRO A 33 -22.21 11.70 5.64
CA PRO A 33 -23.10 10.59 5.93
C PRO A 33 -23.18 10.30 7.45
N TYR A 34 -24.39 10.22 7.98
CA TYR A 34 -24.68 10.04 9.42
C TYR A 34 -24.32 8.66 9.96
N ASP A 35 -24.13 7.68 9.08
CA ASP A 35 -23.99 6.26 9.43
C ASP A 35 -22.54 5.80 9.53
N MET A 36 -21.56 6.70 9.33
CA MET A 36 -20.13 6.35 9.33
C MET A 36 -19.41 6.79 10.62
N ASN A 37 -18.42 5.99 11.03
CA ASN A 37 -17.49 6.36 12.09
C ASN A 37 -16.60 7.53 11.64
N PHE A 38 -16.13 8.33 12.60
CA PHE A 38 -15.26 9.48 12.31
C PHE A 38 -14.00 9.11 11.51
N LEU A 39 -13.42 7.94 11.78
CA LEU A 39 -12.31 7.39 10.99
C LEU A 39 -12.64 7.25 9.50
N ASN A 40 -13.82 6.71 9.18
CA ASN A 40 -14.24 6.45 7.80
C ASN A 40 -14.60 7.75 7.10
N ILE A 41 -15.25 8.69 7.81
CA ILE A 41 -15.56 10.03 7.31
C ILE A 41 -14.29 10.77 6.92
N MET A 42 -13.22 10.69 7.72
CA MET A 42 -11.93 11.31 7.39
C MET A 42 -11.35 10.75 6.07
N LYS A 43 -11.39 9.42 5.88
CA LYS A 43 -10.91 8.79 4.64
C LYS A 43 -11.73 9.23 3.43
N GLU A 44 -13.06 9.19 3.53
CA GLU A 44 -13.96 9.58 2.45
C GLU A 44 -13.83 11.07 2.10
N THR A 45 -13.66 11.93 3.10
CA THR A 45 -13.46 13.38 2.88
C THR A 45 -12.17 13.63 2.08
N VAL A 46 -11.09 12.90 2.38
CA VAL A 46 -9.83 12.98 1.62
C VAL A 46 -10.03 12.52 0.18
N SER A 47 -10.71 11.38 -0.04
CA SER A 47 -11.01 10.89 -1.39
C SER A 47 -11.87 11.89 -2.18
N ASN A 48 -12.95 12.39 -1.60
CA ASN A 48 -13.80 13.41 -2.22
C ASN A 48 -13.05 14.70 -2.52
N PHE A 49 -12.11 15.10 -1.65
CA PHE A 49 -11.26 16.27 -1.89
C PHE A 49 -10.33 16.04 -3.09
N ILE A 50 -9.69 14.88 -3.18
CA ILE A 50 -8.81 14.50 -4.29
C ILE A 50 -9.59 14.47 -5.61
N GLU A 51 -10.78 13.87 -5.62
CA GLU A 51 -11.64 13.76 -6.80
C GLU A 51 -12.18 15.12 -7.25
N SER A 52 -12.73 15.92 -6.35
CA SER A 52 -13.32 17.23 -6.66
C SER A 52 -12.30 18.24 -7.18
N HIS A 53 -11.07 18.18 -6.69
CA HIS A 53 -9.99 19.07 -7.11
C HIS A 53 -9.14 18.48 -8.25
N GLY A 54 -9.43 17.26 -8.69
CA GLY A 54 -8.68 16.57 -9.75
C GLY A 54 -7.19 16.41 -9.41
N LEU A 55 -6.87 16.21 -8.13
CA LEU A 55 -5.50 16.08 -7.63
C LEU A 55 -4.93 14.71 -8.03
N LYS A 56 -4.54 14.57 -9.31
CA LYS A 56 -3.82 13.39 -9.77
C LYS A 56 -2.32 13.59 -9.54
N ALA A 57 -1.64 12.57 -9.01
CA ALA A 57 -0.18 12.58 -8.95
C ALA A 57 0.40 12.69 -10.37
N ILE A 58 1.15 13.76 -10.65
CA ILE A 58 1.77 13.99 -11.96
C ILE A 58 3.23 13.54 -11.90
N LYS A 59 3.56 12.50 -12.67
CA LYS A 59 4.93 12.07 -12.91
C LYS A 59 5.43 12.75 -14.19
N MET A 60 6.49 13.55 -14.09
CA MET A 60 7.07 14.26 -15.23
C MET A 60 8.45 13.70 -15.57
N PHE A 61 8.64 13.32 -16.82
CA PHE A 61 9.89 12.77 -17.33
C PHE A 61 10.51 13.70 -18.38
N ILE A 62 11.73 14.18 -18.12
CA ILE A 62 12.39 15.16 -18.98
C ILE A 62 13.41 14.45 -19.88
N ASN A 63 13.04 14.31 -21.16
CA ASN A 63 13.83 13.60 -22.17
C ASN A 63 14.52 14.51 -23.19
N GLY A 64 15.47 13.92 -23.92
CA GLY A 64 16.03 14.46 -25.17
C GLY A 64 17.56 14.42 -25.23
N PRO A 65 18.20 15.28 -26.05
CA PRO A 65 19.61 15.12 -26.39
C PRO A 65 20.55 15.31 -25.19
N PRO A 66 21.71 14.62 -25.18
CA PRO A 66 22.72 14.80 -24.14
C PRO A 66 23.22 16.24 -24.10
N LEU A 67 23.69 16.70 -22.94
CA LEU A 67 24.20 18.06 -22.68
C LEU A 67 23.20 19.22 -22.89
N SER A 68 21.93 18.97 -23.19
CA SER A 68 20.90 20.03 -23.31
C SER A 68 20.48 20.66 -21.97
N GLY A 69 21.15 20.36 -20.87
CA GLY A 69 20.90 20.99 -19.56
C GLY A 69 19.60 20.55 -18.87
N LYS A 70 19.00 19.42 -19.27
CA LYS A 70 17.74 18.92 -18.68
C LYS A 70 17.82 18.76 -17.17
N THR A 71 18.91 18.18 -16.68
CA THR A 71 19.15 17.98 -15.24
C THR A 71 19.15 19.32 -14.49
N PHE A 72 19.75 20.36 -15.08
CA PHE A 72 19.76 21.69 -14.49
C PHE A 72 18.35 22.30 -14.44
N LEU A 73 17.57 22.15 -15.52
CA LEU A 73 16.18 22.60 -15.57
C LEU A 73 15.30 21.84 -14.55
N ALA A 74 15.47 20.52 -14.46
CA ALA A 74 14.75 19.65 -13.52
C ALA A 74 14.99 20.11 -12.07
N ASN A 75 16.24 20.31 -11.68
CA ASN A 75 16.60 20.76 -10.33
C ASN A 75 16.00 22.13 -10.00
N LYS A 76 15.97 23.04 -10.98
CA LYS A 76 15.37 24.37 -10.81
C LYS A 76 13.85 24.31 -10.66
N LEU A 77 13.18 23.45 -11.44
CA LEU A 77 11.73 23.21 -11.32
C LEU A 77 11.39 22.58 -9.96
N CYS A 78 12.14 21.57 -9.54
CA CYS A 78 11.95 20.92 -8.24
C CYS A 78 12.14 21.90 -7.09
N SER A 79 13.14 22.78 -7.16
CA SER A 79 13.36 23.81 -6.14
C SER A 79 12.22 24.85 -6.08
N TYR A 80 11.67 25.23 -7.24
CA TYR A 80 10.63 26.26 -7.32
C TYR A 80 9.27 25.74 -6.82
N TYR A 81 8.89 24.53 -7.21
CA TYR A 81 7.61 23.91 -6.84
C TYR A 81 7.69 22.98 -5.64
N GLN A 82 8.86 22.88 -4.99
CA GLN A 82 9.12 21.95 -3.87
C GLN A 82 8.75 20.50 -4.21
N LEU A 83 9.08 20.07 -5.43
CA LEU A 83 8.80 18.71 -5.92
C LEU A 83 9.93 17.76 -5.54
N HIS A 84 9.59 16.49 -5.36
CA HIS A 84 10.58 15.42 -5.20
C HIS A 84 11.36 15.22 -6.50
N TYR A 85 12.67 15.43 -6.43
CA TYR A 85 13.59 15.15 -7.53
C TYR A 85 14.05 13.70 -7.45
N LEU A 86 13.82 12.93 -8.52
CA LEU A 86 14.36 11.58 -8.66
C LEU A 86 15.38 11.56 -9.80
N SER A 87 16.59 11.11 -9.49
CA SER A 87 17.61 10.82 -10.50
C SER A 87 17.36 9.44 -11.11
N TYR A 88 17.82 9.25 -12.35
CA TYR A 88 17.76 7.96 -13.02
C TYR A 88 18.47 6.86 -12.22
N ASP A 89 19.64 7.17 -11.67
CA ASP A 89 20.44 6.21 -10.91
C ASP A 89 19.68 5.74 -9.66
N THR A 90 19.07 6.67 -8.94
CA THR A 90 18.26 6.39 -7.75
C THR A 90 17.04 5.53 -8.08
N ILE A 91 16.35 5.81 -9.19
CA ILE A 91 15.19 5.00 -9.61
C ILE A 91 15.61 3.56 -9.91
N ILE A 92 16.76 3.38 -10.57
CA ILE A 92 17.27 2.05 -10.93
C ILE A 92 17.69 1.29 -9.67
N GLU A 93 18.39 1.95 -8.74
CA GLU A 93 18.80 1.37 -7.46
C GLU A 93 17.59 0.93 -6.62
N ASP A 94 16.60 1.81 -6.46
CA ASP A 94 15.36 1.52 -5.72
C ASP A 94 14.62 0.33 -6.33
N PHE A 95 14.56 0.26 -7.67
CA PHE A 95 13.93 -0.86 -8.36
C PHE A 95 14.69 -2.17 -8.15
N CYS A 96 16.02 -2.14 -8.21
CA CYS A 96 16.85 -3.32 -7.96
C CYS A 96 16.71 -3.81 -6.51
N ASN A 97 16.69 -2.88 -5.55
CA ASN A 97 16.51 -3.20 -4.14
C ASN A 97 15.15 -3.85 -3.90
N ARG A 98 14.08 -3.27 -4.45
CA ARG A 98 12.73 -3.85 -4.36
C ARG A 98 12.66 -5.26 -4.95
N MET A 99 13.30 -5.50 -6.10
CA MET A 99 13.37 -6.85 -6.67
C MET A 99 14.16 -7.83 -5.80
N ASN A 100 15.27 -7.40 -5.21
CA ASN A 100 16.06 -8.23 -4.31
C ASN A 100 15.30 -8.58 -3.03
N GLU A 101 14.53 -7.63 -2.47
CA GLU A 101 13.67 -7.87 -1.32
C GLU A 101 12.58 -8.92 -1.63
N LEU A 102 11.92 -8.79 -2.78
CA LEU A 102 10.93 -9.78 -3.23
C LEU A 102 11.56 -11.16 -3.43
N LYS A 103 12.78 -11.21 -3.99
CA LYS A 103 13.51 -12.46 -4.18
C LYS A 103 13.93 -13.10 -2.84
N GLN A 104 14.32 -12.29 -1.86
CA GLN A 104 14.64 -12.79 -0.52
C GLN A 104 13.41 -13.30 0.23
N LYS A 105 12.26 -12.62 0.07
CA LYS A 105 11.00 -13.09 0.65
C LYS A 105 10.60 -14.45 0.05
N SER A 106 10.65 -14.58 -1.28
CA SER A 106 10.34 -15.86 -1.95
C SER A 106 11.34 -16.98 -1.64
N SER A 107 12.63 -16.69 -1.47
CA SER A 107 13.60 -17.74 -1.05
C SER A 107 13.40 -18.20 0.39
N LYS A 108 12.96 -17.32 1.30
CA LYS A 108 12.66 -17.68 2.69
C LYS A 108 11.43 -18.56 2.82
N ILE A 109 10.45 -18.36 1.93
CA ILE A 109 9.28 -19.24 1.84
C ILE A 109 9.74 -20.64 1.37
N LYS A 110 10.57 -20.71 0.32
CA LYS A 110 11.11 -22.00 -0.17
C LYS A 110 12.02 -22.75 0.80
N SER A 111 12.88 -22.05 1.54
CA SER A 111 13.76 -22.71 2.52
C SER A 111 12.99 -23.28 3.72
N ARG A 112 11.82 -22.73 4.05
CA ARG A 112 10.93 -23.34 5.06
C ARG A 112 10.32 -24.64 4.54
N GLU A 113 9.96 -24.70 3.25
CA GLU A 113 9.49 -25.93 2.61
C GLU A 113 10.59 -27.01 2.54
N ASP A 114 11.86 -26.63 2.35
CA ASP A 114 12.97 -27.59 2.24
C ASP A 114 13.44 -28.13 3.62
N ASP A 115 13.41 -27.33 4.70
CA ASP A 115 13.76 -27.77 6.05
C ASP A 115 12.73 -28.76 6.64
N GLU A 116 11.46 -28.69 6.21
CA GLU A 116 10.42 -29.67 6.57
C GLU A 116 10.56 -30.98 5.80
N ASN A 117 11.02 -30.95 4.54
CA ASN A 117 11.21 -32.16 3.72
C ASN A 117 12.49 -32.95 4.06
N GLU A 118 13.53 -32.33 4.62
CA GLU A 118 14.77 -33.05 5.00
C GLU A 118 14.68 -33.68 6.41
N SER A 119 13.62 -33.38 7.17
CA SER A 119 13.35 -33.94 8.50
C SER A 119 12.55 -35.26 8.48
N GLU A 120 12.10 -35.73 7.32
CA GLU A 120 11.22 -36.92 7.21
C GLU A 120 11.95 -38.26 6.96
N ASN A 121 13.29 -38.31 6.87
CA ASN A 121 14.00 -39.55 6.48
C ASN A 121 14.83 -40.26 7.57
N GLU A 122 14.84 -39.81 8.82
CA GLU A 122 15.41 -40.58 9.94
C GLU A 122 14.60 -40.38 11.23
N GLU A 123 13.50 -41.13 11.40
CA GLU A 123 13.21 -41.99 12.57
C GLU A 123 11.72 -42.40 12.60
N GLU A 124 11.49 -43.71 12.57
CA GLU A 124 10.16 -44.32 12.74
C GLU A 124 9.63 -44.13 14.18
N ASN A 125 8.34 -43.76 14.25
CA ASN A 125 7.42 -43.82 15.40
C ASN A 125 7.52 -42.69 16.46
N VAL A 126 6.50 -41.83 16.52
CA VAL A 126 5.38 -41.88 17.50
C VAL A 126 4.70 -40.50 17.56
N ASP A 127 3.37 -40.54 17.56
CA ASP A 127 2.36 -39.52 17.91
C ASP A 127 1.88 -38.55 16.82
N GLU A 128 0.67 -38.89 16.34
CA GLU A 128 -0.33 -38.08 15.65
C GLU A 128 -0.70 -36.81 16.44
N ASP A 129 -1.23 -35.83 15.69
CA ASP A 129 -1.99 -34.66 16.12
C ASP A 129 -1.22 -33.37 16.45
N LYS A 130 -0.55 -32.76 15.44
CA LYS A 130 -0.60 -31.32 15.11
C LYS A 130 -0.26 -31.15 13.61
N ASP A 131 -0.73 -30.05 13.00
CA ASP A 131 -0.29 -29.53 11.69
C ASP A 131 -1.28 -29.68 10.51
N ASP A 132 -2.60 -29.55 10.74
CA ASP A 132 -3.57 -29.26 9.66
C ASP A 132 -3.86 -27.74 9.51
N ASP A 133 -3.72 -26.93 10.57
CA ASP A 133 -4.04 -25.49 10.53
C ASP A 133 -2.91 -24.63 9.91
N GLU A 134 -1.64 -25.07 9.96
CA GLU A 134 -0.48 -24.31 9.44
C GLU A 134 -0.27 -24.52 7.92
N VAL A 135 -0.64 -25.69 7.40
CA VAL A 135 -0.53 -26.02 5.96
C VAL A 135 -1.54 -25.21 5.11
N GLU A 136 -2.75 -24.98 5.63
CA GLU A 136 -3.74 -24.14 4.96
C GLU A 136 -3.32 -22.66 4.91
N GLU A 137 -2.67 -22.14 5.95
CA GLU A 137 -2.16 -20.74 5.94
C GLU A 137 -1.05 -20.55 4.89
N ASP A 138 -0.13 -21.51 4.77
CA ASP A 138 0.96 -21.43 3.81
C ASP A 138 0.50 -21.61 2.35
N ASP A 139 -0.50 -22.46 2.09
CA ASP A 139 -1.11 -22.59 0.77
C ASP A 139 -1.92 -21.35 0.38
N MET A 140 -2.67 -20.74 1.31
CA MET A 140 -3.36 -19.47 1.08
C MET A 140 -2.37 -18.32 0.79
N LEU A 141 -1.24 -18.26 1.50
CA LEU A 141 -0.20 -17.26 1.26
C LEU A 141 0.46 -17.45 -0.12
N LYS A 142 0.73 -18.70 -0.54
CA LYS A 142 1.28 -18.99 -1.88
C LYS A 142 0.32 -18.56 -2.98
N GLU A 143 -0.97 -18.84 -2.86
CA GLU A 143 -1.99 -18.38 -3.81
C GLU A 143 -2.03 -16.86 -3.88
N GLU A 144 -1.95 -16.15 -2.74
CA GLU A 144 -1.90 -14.69 -2.71
C GLU A 144 -0.67 -14.13 -3.45
N TYR A 145 0.50 -14.72 -3.27
CA TYR A 145 1.73 -14.33 -4.00
C TYR A 145 1.66 -14.63 -5.50
N GLU A 146 1.08 -15.77 -5.90
CA GLU A 146 0.91 -16.11 -7.31
C GLU A 146 -0.02 -15.10 -8.01
N ASN A 147 -1.08 -14.68 -7.32
CA ASN A 147 -2.00 -13.65 -7.82
C ASN A 147 -1.31 -12.28 -7.97
N GLU A 148 -0.51 -11.86 -6.97
CA GLU A 148 0.26 -10.60 -7.06
C GLU A 148 1.28 -10.63 -8.22
N LEU A 149 1.96 -11.75 -8.43
CA LEU A 149 2.91 -11.90 -9.54
C LEU A 149 2.21 -11.85 -10.89
N LEU A 150 1.04 -12.48 -11.03
CA LEU A 150 0.22 -12.45 -12.24
C LEU A 150 -0.21 -11.03 -12.59
N GLU A 151 -0.64 -10.26 -11.59
CA GLU A 151 -1.04 -8.87 -11.77
C GLU A 151 0.14 -8.00 -12.25
N ILE A 152 1.33 -8.18 -11.66
CA ILE A 152 2.54 -7.47 -12.09
C ILE A 152 2.92 -7.83 -13.52
N PHE A 153 2.83 -9.11 -13.91
CA PHE A 153 3.15 -9.53 -15.28
C PHE A 153 2.17 -8.96 -16.30
N GLN A 154 0.88 -8.91 -15.97
CA GLN A 154 -0.14 -8.29 -16.80
C GLN A 154 0.13 -6.79 -16.97
N GLN A 155 0.46 -6.08 -15.89
CA GLN A 155 0.83 -4.66 -15.95
C GLN A 155 2.08 -4.41 -16.80
N LEU A 156 3.07 -5.32 -16.77
CA LEU A 156 4.26 -5.24 -17.63
C LEU A 156 3.96 -5.52 -19.10
N GLU A 157 3.03 -6.43 -19.40
CA GLU A 157 2.61 -6.72 -20.77
C GLU A 157 1.82 -5.55 -21.37
N GLU A 158 0.93 -4.96 -20.58
CA GLU A 158 0.21 -3.73 -20.93
C GLU A 158 1.17 -2.54 -21.11
N ALA A 159 2.20 -2.42 -20.26
CA ALA A 159 3.24 -1.41 -20.39
C ALA A 159 4.11 -1.58 -21.66
N LYS A 160 4.40 -2.83 -22.05
CA LYS A 160 5.11 -3.16 -23.30
C LYS A 160 4.30 -2.81 -24.54
N LEU A 161 2.97 -2.99 -24.49
CA LEU A 161 2.09 -2.68 -25.62
C LEU A 161 1.93 -1.17 -25.85
N ASN A 162 1.97 -0.38 -24.77
CA ASN A 162 1.65 1.05 -24.80
C ASN A 162 2.86 2.01 -24.74
N ASN A 163 4.10 1.50 -24.64
CA ASN A 163 5.31 2.32 -24.44
C ASN A 163 5.17 3.33 -23.28
N THR A 164 4.43 2.95 -22.23
CA THR A 164 4.22 3.77 -21.03
C THR A 164 4.48 2.94 -19.78
N ILE A 165 5.26 3.52 -18.85
CA ILE A 165 5.67 2.92 -17.57
C ILE A 165 4.41 2.65 -16.73
N PRO A 166 4.28 1.48 -16.08
CA PRO A 166 3.08 1.13 -15.31
C PRO A 166 2.86 2.12 -14.16
N ASP A 167 1.62 2.62 -14.07
CA ASP A 167 1.16 3.51 -13.00
C ASP A 167 1.18 2.74 -11.67
N GLN A 168 2.22 2.95 -10.87
CA GLN A 168 2.26 2.53 -9.48
C GLN A 168 1.18 3.28 -8.68
N ASN A 169 -0.02 2.72 -8.64
CA ASN A 169 -0.97 2.87 -7.54
C ASN A 169 -0.90 1.58 -6.71
N VAL A 170 0.16 1.47 -5.92
CA VAL A 170 0.20 0.61 -4.74
C VAL A 170 0.72 1.49 -3.62
N ILE A 171 -0.21 2.04 -2.84
CA ILE A 171 0.00 2.46 -1.45
C ILE A 171 -0.61 1.35 -0.61
#